data_AF-A0A2S7Q857-F1
#
_entry.id   AF-A0A2S7Q857-F1
#
_cell.length_a   1.000
_cell.length_b   1.000
_cell.length_c   1.000
_cell.angle_alpha   90.00
_cell.angle_beta   90.00
_cell.angle_gamma   90.00
#
_symmetry.space_group_name_H-M   'P 1'
#
loop_
_entity.id
_entity.type
_entity.pdbx_description
1 polymer ?
#
loop_
_entity_poly.entity_id
_entity_poly.type
_entity_poly.pdbx_seq_one_letter_code
_entity_poly.pdbx_strand_id
1 'polypeptide(L)'
;MGIRTGYRVERLPPDTTIDNVHNYLQFDTAANMRLVPRSVAALVDNTPGELKVATVDFLPPSGWNPSIPLPALKGHEKDGVVVDQTFYGFTPLNSPRGPVLLE
;
A
#
# COMPACT_ATOMS: atom_id res chain seq x y z
N MET A 1 -12.47 8.06 -15.82
CA MET A 1 -11.41 7.35 -15.05
C MET A 1 -11.51 7.83 -13.62
N GLY A 2 -11.74 6.92 -12.66
CA GLY A 2 -11.78 7.30 -11.24
C GLY A 2 -10.37 7.64 -10.74
N ILE A 3 -10.28 8.57 -9.79
CA ILE A 3 -9.02 8.91 -9.11
C ILE A 3 -8.59 7.65 -8.33
N ARG A 4 -7.36 7.19 -8.55
CA ARG A 4 -6.75 6.09 -7.81
C ARG A 4 -5.46 6.60 -7.21
N THR A 5 -5.27 6.38 -5.90
CA THR A 5 -4.02 6.71 -5.22
C THR A 5 -3.40 5.42 -4.69
N GLY A 6 -2.17 5.15 -5.11
CA GLY A 6 -1.38 4.02 -4.60
C GLY A 6 -0.56 4.46 -3.39
N TYR A 7 -0.46 3.59 -2.39
CA TYR A 7 0.31 3.80 -1.18
C TYR A 7 1.25 2.63 -0.96
N ARG A 8 2.47 2.90 -0.47
CA ARG A 8 3.38 1.88 0.05
C ARG A 8 3.27 1.85 1.57
N VAL A 9 3.05 0.67 2.10
CA VAL A 9 2.89 0.42 3.53
C VAL A 9 4.08 -0.41 3.98
N GLU A 10 4.85 0.08 4.92
CA GLU A 10 6.09 -0.54 5.37
C GLU A 10 6.02 -0.97 6.83
N ARG A 11 6.99 -1.80 7.21
CA ARG A 11 7.17 -2.32 8.57
C ARG A 11 5.95 -3.10 9.07
N LEU A 12 5.27 -3.77 8.15
CA LEU A 12 4.15 -4.63 8.47
C LEU A 12 4.64 -5.88 9.22
N PRO A 13 3.85 -6.43 10.14
CA PRO A 13 4.17 -7.67 10.82
C PRO A 13 4.46 -8.85 9.86
N PRO A 14 5.31 -9.81 10.23
CA PRO A 14 5.69 -10.96 9.38
C PRO A 14 4.51 -11.84 8.94
N ASP A 15 3.44 -11.90 9.71
CA ASP A 15 2.22 -12.63 9.39
C ASP A 15 1.27 -11.87 8.44
N THR A 16 1.67 -10.68 7.97
CA THR A 16 0.84 -9.88 7.06
C THR A 16 0.64 -10.57 5.72
N THR A 17 -0.59 -10.54 5.22
CA THR A 17 -1.07 -11.10 3.96
C THR A 17 -1.92 -10.06 3.23
N ILE A 18 -2.25 -10.35 1.98
CA ILE A 18 -3.18 -9.53 1.19
C ILE A 18 -4.52 -9.36 1.92
N ASP A 19 -5.01 -10.43 2.55
CA ASP A 19 -6.33 -10.42 3.19
C ASP A 19 -6.35 -9.63 4.50
N ASN A 20 -5.25 -9.58 5.25
CA ASN A 20 -5.22 -8.95 6.57
C ASN A 20 -4.52 -7.57 6.63
N VAL A 21 -3.90 -7.09 5.54
CA VAL A 21 -3.16 -5.81 5.56
C VAL A 21 -4.01 -4.61 6.01
N HIS A 22 -5.31 -4.64 5.73
CA HIS A 22 -6.24 -3.59 6.13
C HIS A 22 -6.38 -3.47 7.66
N ASN A 23 -6.10 -4.54 8.41
CA ASN A 23 -6.16 -4.53 9.88
C ASN A 23 -5.04 -3.67 10.51
N TYR A 24 -4.01 -3.35 9.74
CA TYR A 24 -2.87 -2.55 10.17
C TYR A 24 -2.95 -1.09 9.69
N LEU A 25 -4.08 -0.71 9.09
CA LEU A 25 -4.29 0.57 8.44
C LEU A 25 -5.47 1.31 9.06
N GLN A 26 -5.27 2.59 9.31
CA GLN A 26 -6.27 3.55 9.77
C GLN A 26 -6.70 4.45 8.63
N PHE A 27 -8.01 4.47 8.38
CA PHE A 27 -8.65 5.36 7.42
C PHE A 27 -10.09 5.64 7.83
N ASP A 28 -10.66 6.71 7.30
CA ASP A 28 -12.05 7.07 7.55
C ASP A 28 -12.99 6.10 6.81
N THR A 29 -13.64 5.21 7.57
CA THR A 29 -14.61 4.26 7.02
C THR A 29 -15.93 4.93 6.63
N ALA A 30 -16.27 6.08 7.22
CA ALA A 30 -17.49 6.82 6.89
C ALA A 30 -17.44 7.44 5.48
N ALA A 31 -16.23 7.63 4.94
CA ALA A 31 -16.01 8.10 3.58
C ALA A 31 -16.25 7.02 2.49
N ASN A 32 -16.65 5.79 2.86
CA ASN A 32 -17.02 4.71 1.93
C ASN A 32 -15.96 4.40 0.85
N MET A 33 -14.69 4.58 1.18
CA MET A 33 -13.59 4.30 0.27
C MET A 33 -13.26 2.82 0.26
N ARG A 34 -12.82 2.34 -0.90
CA ARG A 34 -12.40 0.95 -1.08
C ARG A 34 -10.88 0.86 -1.03
N LEU A 35 -10.37 0.11 -0.06
CA LEU A 35 -8.98 -0.30 0.01
C LEU A 35 -8.78 -1.58 -0.81
N VAL A 36 -7.82 -1.58 -1.72
CA VAL A 36 -7.48 -2.74 -2.55
C VAL A 36 -6.01 -3.07 -2.37
N PRO A 37 -5.67 -4.11 -1.59
CA PRO A 37 -4.31 -4.61 -1.50
C PRO A 37 -3.85 -5.17 -2.85
N ARG A 38 -2.62 -4.85 -3.26
CA ARG A 38 -2.07 -5.22 -4.57
C ARG A 38 -0.92 -6.21 -4.46
N SER A 39 -0.05 -6.01 -3.49
CA SER A 39 1.04 -6.93 -3.19
C SER A 39 1.39 -6.86 -1.72
N VAL A 40 1.95 -7.96 -1.21
CA VAL A 40 2.67 -8.03 0.05
C VAL A 40 3.96 -8.79 -0.22
N ALA A 41 5.08 -8.25 0.23
CA ALA A 41 6.41 -8.83 0.06
C ALA A 41 7.22 -8.68 1.36
N ALA A 42 8.29 -9.43 1.50
CA ALA A 42 9.26 -9.19 2.56
C ALA A 42 9.88 -7.79 2.38
N LEU A 43 9.98 -7.05 3.47
CA LEU A 43 10.75 -5.82 3.54
C LEU A 43 12.22 -6.23 3.63
N VAL A 44 12.96 -6.04 2.54
CA VAL A 44 14.41 -6.26 2.53
C VAL A 44 15.06 -5.05 3.20
N ASP A 45 15.21 -5.14 4.51
CA ASP A 45 15.94 -4.20 5.35
C ASP A 45 16.96 -4.99 6.18
N ASN A 46 18.08 -4.36 6.55
CA ASN A 46 19.14 -4.97 7.38
C ASN A 46 18.69 -5.20 8.85
N THR A 47 17.37 -5.17 9.10
CA THR A 47 16.77 -5.25 10.42
C THR A 47 16.42 -6.71 10.74
N PRO A 48 16.82 -7.26 11.91
CA PRO A 48 16.45 -8.61 12.31
C PRO A 48 14.96 -8.68 12.62
N GLY A 49 14.22 -9.42 11.78
CA GLY A 49 12.77 -9.60 11.85
C GLY A 49 12.19 -9.51 10.44
N GLU A 50 11.46 -10.53 10.01
CA GLU A 50 10.85 -10.61 8.66
C GLU A 50 9.69 -9.61 8.50
N LEU A 51 9.97 -8.31 8.57
CA LEU A 51 8.95 -7.30 8.30
C LEU A 51 8.48 -7.41 6.85
N LYS A 52 7.29 -6.89 6.59
CA LYS A 52 6.67 -6.89 5.26
C LYS A 52 6.45 -5.47 4.75
N VAL A 53 6.36 -5.39 3.44
CA VAL A 53 5.95 -4.21 2.69
C VAL A 53 4.74 -4.58 1.84
N ALA A 54 3.76 -3.69 1.78
CA ALA A 54 2.59 -3.86 0.94
C ALA A 54 2.39 -2.66 0.04
N THR A 55 1.77 -2.89 -1.12
CA THR A 55 1.18 -1.81 -1.90
C THR A 55 -0.33 -1.93 -1.83
N VAL A 56 -0.99 -0.82 -1.52
CA VAL A 56 -2.44 -0.74 -1.42
C VAL A 56 -2.93 0.42 -2.27
N ASP A 57 -4.04 0.22 -2.97
CA ASP A 57 -4.74 1.30 -3.63
C ASP A 57 -5.90 1.76 -2.78
N PHE A 58 -6.16 3.05 -2.87
CA PHE A 58 -7.32 3.67 -2.28
C PHE A 58 -8.19 4.25 -3.38
N LEU A 59 -9.41 3.72 -3.45
CA LEU A 59 -10.40 4.05 -4.46
C LEU A 59 -11.57 4.79 -3.78
N PRO A 60 -11.83 6.05 -4.16
CA PRO A 60 -13.00 6.75 -3.66
C PRO A 60 -14.29 6.13 -4.23
N PRO A 61 -15.44 6.34 -3.54
CA PRO A 61 -16.72 5.88 -4.07
C PRO A 61 -17.06 6.57 -5.39
N SER A 62 -17.94 5.93 -6.17
CA SER A 62 -18.44 6.53 -7.41
C SER A 62 -19.09 7.89 -7.12
N GLY A 63 -18.73 8.91 -7.90
CA GLY A 63 -19.24 10.27 -7.72
C GLY A 63 -18.50 11.10 -6.66
N TRP A 64 -17.36 10.62 -6.12
CA TRP A 64 -16.52 11.43 -5.24
C TRP A 64 -16.06 12.71 -5.93
N ASN A 65 -16.21 13.83 -5.22
CA ASN A 65 -15.79 15.13 -5.72
C ASN A 65 -14.25 15.24 -5.69
N PRO A 66 -13.58 15.41 -6.84
CA PRO A 66 -12.12 15.56 -6.92
C PRO A 66 -11.56 16.73 -6.10
N SER A 67 -12.37 17.75 -5.82
CA SER A 67 -11.98 18.90 -5.00
C SER A 67 -11.91 18.58 -3.51
N ILE A 68 -12.47 17.44 -3.07
CA ILE A 68 -12.34 16.97 -1.69
C ILE A 68 -11.07 16.11 -1.62
N PRO A 69 -10.08 16.50 -0.81
CA PRO A 69 -8.85 15.71 -0.65
C PRO A 69 -9.20 14.32 -0.12
N LEU A 70 -8.51 13.30 -0.63
CA LEU A 70 -8.62 11.95 -0.08
C LEU A 70 -8.14 11.95 1.38
N PRO A 71 -8.85 11.28 2.30
CA PRO A 71 -8.40 11.11 3.67
C PRO A 71 -7.02 10.46 3.73
N ALA A 72 -6.22 10.89 4.71
CA ALA A 72 -4.90 10.34 4.93
C ALA A 72 -5.01 8.87 5.38
N LEU A 73 -4.39 7.97 4.61
CA LEU A 73 -4.13 6.61 5.05
C LEU A 73 -2.98 6.61 6.05
N LYS A 74 -3.19 6.05 7.24
CA LYS A 74 -2.18 5.95 8.30
C LYS A 74 -1.94 4.50 8.68
N GLY A 75 -0.72 4.19 9.12
CA GLY A 75 -0.43 2.90 9.74
C GLY A 75 -0.82 2.91 11.21
N HIS A 76 -1.07 1.72 11.77
CA HIS A 76 -1.18 1.59 13.22
C HIS A 76 0.14 1.93 13.90
N GLU A 77 0.17 3.04 14.65
CA GLU A 77 1.37 3.51 15.36
C GLU A 77 1.91 2.48 16.37
N LYS A 78 1.01 1.70 17.00
CA LYS A 78 1.38 0.64 17.94
C LYS A 78 2.14 -0.51 17.28
N ASP A 79 1.86 -0.75 16.00
CA ASP A 79 2.50 -1.80 15.19
C ASP A 79 3.75 -1.26 14.45
N GLY A 80 4.06 0.03 14.60
CA GLY A 80 5.19 0.69 13.93
C GLY A 80 5.03 0.80 12.41
N VAL A 81 3.81 0.63 11.90
CA VAL A 81 3.49 0.62 10.47
C VAL A 81 3.56 2.04 9.91
N VAL A 82 4.24 2.19 8.77
CA VAL A 82 4.45 3.48 8.10
C VAL A 82 3.77 3.46 6.75
N VAL A 83 3.04 4.54 6.43
CA VAL A 83 2.40 4.71 5.12
C VAL A 83 3.12 5.82 4.36
N ASP A 84 3.74 5.45 3.26
CA ASP A 84 4.31 6.39 2.30
C ASP A 84 3.24 6.80 1.28
N GLN A 85 2.72 8.02 1.48
CA GLN A 85 1.72 8.67 0.63
C GLN A 85 2.34 9.39 -0.58
N THR A 86 3.66 9.51 -0.62
CA THR A 86 4.40 10.07 -1.76
C THR A 86 4.81 8.98 -2.75
N PHE A 87 4.41 7.74 -2.49
CA PHE A 87 4.66 6.62 -3.37
C PHE A 87 3.81 6.71 -4.65
N TYR A 88 4.33 7.36 -5.68
CA TYR A 88 3.67 7.50 -6.99
C TYR A 88 3.72 6.25 -7.88
N GLY A 89 4.11 5.09 -7.32
CA GLY A 89 4.17 3.80 -8.03
C GLY A 89 5.18 3.78 -9.18
N PHE A 90 6.37 3.22 -8.94
CA PHE A 90 7.21 2.39 -9.83
C PHE A 90 8.65 2.43 -9.32
N THR A 91 8.90 1.82 -8.16
CA THR A 91 10.23 1.22 -7.93
C THR A 91 9.99 -0.27 -7.74
N PRO A 92 10.10 -1.09 -8.80
CA PRO A 92 10.19 -2.51 -8.64
C PRO A 92 11.54 -2.78 -7.98
N LEU A 93 11.56 -2.92 -6.65
CA LEU A 93 12.77 -3.27 -5.91
C LEU A 93 12.93 -4.79 -5.81
N ASN A 94 12.65 -5.48 -6.92
CA ASN A 94 13.04 -6.86 -7.18
C ASN A 94 13.35 -6.99 -8.68
N SER A 95 14.66 -6.95 -8.96
CA SER A 95 15.44 -7.37 -10.13
C SER A 95 14.79 -7.43 -11.53
N PRO A 96 15.51 -7.00 -12.60
CA PRO A 96 15.05 -7.22 -13.96
C PRO A 96 14.77 -8.71 -14.17
N ARG A 97 13.53 -9.06 -14.56
CA ARG A 97 13.29 -10.30 -15.30
C ARG A 97 14.18 -10.21 -16.53
N GLY A 98 14.99 -11.25 -16.77
CA GLY A 98 16.07 -11.27 -17.77
C GLY A 98 15.68 -10.78 -19.17
N PRO A 99 16.66 -10.63 -20.09
CA PRO A 99 16.46 -9.92 -21.35
C PRO A 99 15.22 -10.45 -22.07
N VAL A 100 14.28 -9.55 -22.36
CA VAL A 100 13.17 -9.83 -23.28
C VAL A 100 13.80 -9.95 -24.67
N LEU A 101 14.00 -11.18 -25.13
CA LEU A 101 14.30 -11.45 -26.53
C LEU A 101 13.07 -11.03 -27.33
N LEU A 102 13.20 -9.99 -28.14
CA LEU A 102 12.28 -9.77 -29.25
C LEU A 102 12.61 -10.84 -30.32
N GLU A 103 11.63 -11.70 -30.60
CA GLU A 103 11.57 -12.40 -31.89
C GLU A 103 11.08 -11.45 -32.99
#